data_AF-A0A974P510-F1
#
_entry.id   AF-A0A974P510-F1
#
_cell.length_a   1.000
_cell.length_b   1.000
_cell.length_c   1.000
_cell.angle_alpha   90.00
_cell.angle_beta   90.00
_cell.angle_gamma   90.00
#
_symmetry.space_group_name_H-M   'P 1'
#
loop_
_entity.id
_entity.type
_entity.pdbx_description
1 polymer ?
#
loop_
_entity_poly.entity_id
_entity_poly.type
_entity_poly.pdbx_seq_one_letter_code
_entity_poly.pdbx_strand_id
1 'polypeptide(L)'
;MEGWVAAIPGVRLTRPGGAQITSPPVVTRGLVIVGSSIDDNQKVDETSGAVHAFDAVTGVLKWTFDPWTACGRLSARRRQCLGAMSVDEARGLVFLPTSSASPDFYGAARPGDGATPIRLWR
;
A
#
# COMPACT_ATOMS: atom_id res chain seq x y z
N MET A 1 -8.02 -24.39 -13.22
CA MET A 1 -8.58 -23.14 -13.75
C MET A 1 -7.52 -22.08 -13.51
N GLU A 2 -6.93 -21.54 -14.57
CA GLU A 2 -5.87 -20.54 -14.48
C GLU A 2 -6.52 -19.15 -14.59
N GLY A 3 -6.11 -18.22 -13.74
CA GLY A 3 -6.69 -16.88 -13.69
C GLY A 3 -5.73 -15.91 -13.03
N TRP A 4 -5.78 -14.64 -13.46
CA TRP A 4 -4.88 -13.60 -13.01
C TRP A 4 -5.68 -12.39 -12.53
N VAL A 5 -5.20 -11.76 -11.46
CA VAL A 5 -5.72 -10.48 -10.97
C VAL A 5 -4.63 -9.43 -11.03
N ALA A 6 -5.02 -8.18 -11.32
CA ALA A 6 -4.11 -7.07 -11.18
C ALA A 6 -3.85 -6.81 -9.69
N ALA A 7 -2.62 -7.02 -9.22
CA ALA A 7 -2.24 -6.78 -7.83
C ALA A 7 -2.39 -5.30 -7.42
N ILE A 8 -2.30 -4.38 -8.39
CA ILE A 8 -2.49 -2.93 -8.21
C ILE A 8 -3.62 -2.48 -9.16
N PRO A 9 -4.89 -2.78 -8.83
CA PRO A 9 -6.02 -2.54 -9.71
C PRO A 9 -6.31 -1.03 -9.87
N GLY A 10 -6.75 -0.63 -11.06
CA GLY A 10 -7.18 0.75 -11.33
C GLY A 10 -6.03 1.77 -11.45
N VAL A 11 -4.78 1.32 -11.41
CA VAL A 11 -3.60 2.17 -11.58
C VAL A 11 -3.03 2.03 -12.98
N ARG A 12 -2.83 3.17 -13.66
CA ARG A 12 -2.06 3.24 -14.90
C ARG A 12 -0.66 3.73 -14.58
N LEU A 13 0.33 2.87 -14.78
CA LEU A 13 1.73 3.26 -14.61
C LEU A 13 2.13 4.25 -15.71
N THR A 14 2.72 5.37 -15.33
CA THR A 14 3.20 6.39 -16.27
C THR A 14 4.59 6.07 -16.82
N ARG A 15 5.27 5.07 -16.25
CA ARG A 15 6.59 4.58 -16.65
C ARG A 15 6.80 3.13 -16.22
N PRO A 16 7.65 2.36 -16.93
CA PRO A 16 8.06 1.03 -16.49
C PRO A 16 8.67 1.09 -15.08
N GLY A 17 8.32 0.12 -14.22
CA GLY A 17 8.83 0.05 -12.85
C GLY A 17 8.27 1.08 -11.87
N GLY A 18 7.32 1.94 -12.28
CA GLY A 18 6.73 2.95 -11.40
C GLY A 18 5.95 2.37 -10.20
N ALA A 19 5.52 1.10 -10.30
CA ALA A 19 5.09 0.31 -9.16
C ALA A 19 5.38 -1.18 -9.35
N GLN A 20 5.64 -1.89 -8.25
CA GLN A 20 5.99 -3.31 -8.21
C GLN A 20 5.49 -3.95 -6.89
N ILE A 21 5.50 -5.28 -6.85
CA ILE A 21 5.30 -6.06 -5.62
C ILE A 21 6.66 -6.62 -5.21
N THR A 22 7.23 -6.09 -4.12
CA THR A 22 8.58 -6.43 -3.66
C THR A 22 8.61 -7.28 -2.40
N SER A 23 7.47 -7.40 -1.71
CA SER A 23 7.31 -8.20 -0.49
C SER A 23 6.28 -9.32 -0.67
N PRO A 24 6.42 -10.43 0.07
CA PRO A 24 5.44 -11.50 0.05
C PRO A 24 4.04 -11.00 0.48
N PRO A 25 2.96 -11.51 -0.14
CA PRO A 25 1.61 -11.26 0.37
C PRO A 25 1.40 -11.99 1.70
N VAL A 26 0.42 -11.54 2.48
CA VAL A 26 -0.09 -12.31 3.63
C VAL A 26 -1.46 -12.89 3.29
N VAL A 27 -1.68 -14.14 3.70
CA VAL A 27 -2.94 -14.85 3.50
C VAL A 27 -3.58 -15.08 4.87
N THR A 28 -4.78 -14.56 5.07
CA THR A 28 -5.51 -14.66 6.34
C THR A 28 -7.01 -14.57 6.09
N ARG A 29 -7.82 -15.33 6.83
CA ARG A 29 -9.30 -15.24 6.82
C ARG A 29 -9.92 -15.26 5.42
N GLY A 30 -9.38 -16.07 4.51
CA GLY A 30 -9.85 -16.18 3.12
C GLY A 30 -9.47 -15.00 2.23
N LEU A 31 -8.54 -14.15 2.66
CA LEU A 31 -8.02 -13.01 1.92
C LEU A 31 -6.55 -13.22 1.55
N VAL A 32 -6.17 -12.78 0.35
CA VAL A 32 -4.78 -12.52 -0.05
C VAL A 32 -4.57 -11.01 -0.01
N ILE A 33 -3.66 -10.56 0.84
CA ILE A 33 -3.37 -9.13 1.04
C ILE A 33 -2.00 -8.83 0.45
N VAL A 34 -1.95 -7.85 -0.44
CA VAL A 34 -0.75 -7.48 -1.19
C VAL A 34 -0.43 -6.02 -0.92
N GLY A 35 0.81 -5.76 -0.48
CA GLY A 35 1.37 -4.42 -0.37
C GLY A 35 1.75 -3.85 -1.74
N SER A 36 2.52 -2.77 -1.75
CA SER A 36 3.02 -2.19 -2.99
C SER A 36 4.33 -1.46 -2.74
N SER A 37 5.16 -1.43 -3.77
CA SER A 37 6.35 -0.60 -3.88
C SER A 37 6.13 0.35 -5.05
N ILE A 38 6.16 1.65 -4.83
CA ILE A 38 6.16 2.66 -5.88
C ILE A 38 7.57 3.25 -5.97
N ASP A 39 7.93 3.84 -7.11
CA ASP A 39 9.21 4.55 -7.19
C ASP A 39 9.03 5.99 -6.69
N ASP A 40 8.91 6.07 -5.36
CA ASP A 40 8.55 7.23 -4.56
C ASP A 40 9.59 8.35 -4.53
N ASN A 41 10.77 8.23 -5.14
CA ASN A 41 11.78 9.27 -5.08
C ASN A 41 11.78 10.24 -6.28
N GLN A 42 10.95 9.99 -7.30
CA GLN A 42 10.99 10.79 -8.54
C GLN A 42 10.12 12.05 -8.51
N LYS A 43 8.97 12.02 -7.84
CA LYS A 43 8.01 13.14 -7.82
C LYS A 43 7.11 13.06 -6.59
N VAL A 44 6.64 14.22 -6.14
CA VAL A 44 5.74 14.34 -4.98
C VAL A 44 4.41 13.59 -5.19
N ASP A 45 3.80 13.72 -6.37
CA ASP A 45 2.55 13.03 -6.72
C ASP A 45 2.85 11.74 -7.49
N GLU A 46 3.29 10.72 -6.76
CA GLU A 46 3.49 9.41 -7.35
C GLU A 46 2.17 8.60 -7.50
N THR A 47 2.31 7.40 -8.02
CA THR A 47 1.34 6.32 -7.97
C THR A 47 0.93 6.01 -6.53
N SER A 48 -0.33 5.63 -6.29
CA SER A 48 -0.77 5.20 -4.96
C SER A 48 -0.01 3.94 -4.51
N GLY A 49 0.60 4.00 -3.33
CA GLY A 49 1.17 2.83 -2.65
C GLY A 49 0.14 2.10 -1.78
N ALA A 50 -1.09 1.97 -2.29
CA ALA A 50 -2.16 1.31 -1.59
C ALA A 50 -1.88 -0.19 -1.38
N VAL A 51 -2.50 -0.72 -0.33
CA VAL A 51 -2.59 -2.14 -0.01
C VAL A 51 -3.94 -2.64 -0.46
N HIS A 52 -3.96 -3.79 -1.13
CA HIS A 52 -5.18 -4.39 -1.64
C HIS A 52 -5.40 -5.77 -1.04
N ALA A 53 -6.65 -6.08 -0.70
CA ALA A 53 -7.04 -7.41 -0.28
C ALA A 53 -8.04 -8.03 -1.25
N PHE A 54 -7.76 -9.25 -1.64
CA PHE A 54 -8.55 -10.03 -2.58
C PHE A 54 -9.11 -11.26 -1.90
N ASP A 55 -10.28 -11.69 -2.32
CA ASP A 55 -10.78 -13.02 -2.03
C ASP A 55 -9.79 -14.08 -2.51
N ALA A 56 -9.36 -14.99 -1.63
CA ALA A 56 -8.34 -15.98 -1.95
C ALA A 56 -8.79 -17.01 -3.00
N VAL A 57 -10.10 -17.19 -3.18
CA VAL A 57 -10.66 -18.17 -4.12
C VAL A 57 -11.06 -17.50 -5.42
N THR A 58 -11.76 -16.37 -5.35
CA THR A 58 -12.36 -15.72 -6.52
C THR A 58 -11.49 -14.60 -7.09
N GLY A 59 -10.50 -14.11 -6.35
CA GLY A 59 -9.68 -12.97 -6.75
C GLY A 59 -10.41 -11.62 -6.72
N VAL A 60 -11.66 -11.58 -6.24
CA VAL A 60 -12.45 -10.35 -6.15
C VAL A 60 -11.83 -9.41 -5.12
N LEU A 61 -11.60 -8.14 -5.51
CA LEU A 61 -11.14 -7.10 -4.59
C LEU A 61 -12.17 -6.87 -3.47
N LYS A 62 -11.74 -7.04 -2.22
CA LYS A 62 -12.60 -6.88 -1.02
C LYS A 62 -12.42 -5.52 -0.38
N TRP A 63 -11.18 -5.05 -0.27
CA TRP A 63 -10.88 -3.73 0.26
C TRP A 63 -9.54 -3.18 -0.25
N THR A 64 -9.43 -1.86 -0.15
CA THR A 64 -8.21 -1.11 -0.46
C THR A 64 -7.90 -0.18 0.72
N PHE A 65 -6.65 -0.15 1.13
CA PHE A 65 -6.13 0.79 2.10
C PHE A 65 -5.06 1.66 1.45
N ASP A 66 -5.30 2.96 1.33
CA ASP A 66 -4.28 3.91 0.90
C ASP A 66 -3.74 4.67 2.13
N PRO A 67 -2.48 4.42 2.56
CA PRO A 67 -1.88 5.11 3.70
C PRO A 67 -1.90 6.63 3.56
N TRP A 68 -1.86 7.14 2.32
CA TRP A 68 -1.97 8.58 2.05
C TRP A 68 -3.31 9.15 2.54
N THR A 69 -4.41 8.49 2.19
CA THR A 69 -5.75 8.92 2.61
C THR A 69 -5.97 8.74 4.11
N ALA A 70 -5.36 7.70 4.70
CA ALA A 70 -5.44 7.42 6.12
C ALA A 70 -4.78 8.49 6.99
N CYS A 71 -3.78 9.21 6.45
CA CYS A 71 -3.12 10.34 7.10
C CYS A 71 -3.90 11.66 6.97
N GLY A 72 -5.20 11.64 6.64
CA GLY A 72 -6.01 12.86 6.48
C GLY A 72 -5.56 13.77 5.33
N ARG A 73 -4.81 13.23 4.36
CA ARG A 73 -4.16 14.02 3.28
C ARG A 73 -3.30 15.18 3.81
N LEU A 74 -2.76 15.06 5.04
CA LEU A 74 -2.09 16.14 5.75
C LEU A 74 -0.76 16.60 5.13
N SER A 75 -0.27 15.94 4.07
CA SER A 75 0.97 16.35 3.40
C SER A 75 1.06 15.79 1.97
N ALA A 76 0.47 16.44 0.95
CA ALA A 76 0.26 15.99 -0.46
C ALA A 76 1.09 14.81 -1.05
N ARG A 77 1.09 13.56 -0.52
CA ARG A 77 2.20 12.61 -0.76
C ARG A 77 1.83 11.14 -0.72
N ARG A 78 2.35 10.40 -1.69
CA ARG A 78 2.22 8.95 -1.66
C ARG A 78 3.14 8.31 -0.64
N ARG A 79 2.66 7.20 -0.10
CA ARG A 79 3.32 6.28 0.84
C ARG A 79 2.98 4.87 0.40
N GLN A 80 3.84 3.91 0.72
CA GLN A 80 3.70 2.54 0.28
C GLN A 80 3.88 1.54 1.41
N CYS A 81 3.47 0.30 1.19
CA CYS A 81 3.71 -0.82 2.11
C CYS A 81 4.69 -1.79 1.47
N LEU A 82 5.99 -1.50 1.58
CA LEU A 82 7.06 -2.28 0.97
C LEU A 82 7.63 -3.39 1.87
N GLY A 83 7.34 -3.35 3.17
CA GLY A 83 7.86 -4.31 4.15
C GLY A 83 6.99 -5.55 4.32
N ALA A 84 7.51 -6.55 5.03
CA ALA A 84 6.74 -7.72 5.42
C ALA A 84 5.59 -7.34 6.36
N MET A 85 4.37 -7.74 6.02
CA MET A 85 3.18 -7.59 6.87
C MET A 85 3.12 -8.72 7.89
N SER A 86 2.49 -8.46 9.04
CA SER A 86 2.22 -9.49 10.06
C SER A 86 0.74 -9.54 10.42
N VAL A 87 0.27 -10.71 10.85
CA VAL A 87 -1.14 -10.95 11.16
C VAL A 87 -1.27 -11.43 12.62
N ASP A 88 -2.22 -10.86 13.34
CA ASP A 88 -2.73 -11.40 14.61
C ASP A 88 -4.09 -12.02 14.35
N GLU A 89 -4.10 -13.34 14.13
CA GLU A 89 -5.29 -14.11 13.81
C GLU A 89 -6.33 -14.10 14.93
N ALA A 90 -5.88 -14.10 16.19
CA ALA A 90 -6.75 -14.11 17.35
C ALA A 90 -7.56 -12.82 17.46
N ARG A 91 -6.96 -11.68 17.09
CA ARG A 91 -7.61 -10.37 17.12
C ARG A 91 -8.17 -9.92 15.77
N GLY A 92 -7.89 -10.67 14.70
CA GLY A 92 -8.28 -10.32 13.34
C GLY A 92 -7.58 -9.08 12.81
N LEU A 93 -6.33 -8.84 13.23
CA LEU A 93 -5.58 -7.64 12.87
C LEU A 93 -4.51 -7.96 11.83
N VAL A 94 -4.28 -7.03 10.91
CA VAL A 94 -3.13 -7.03 10.00
C VAL A 94 -2.33 -5.76 10.22
N PHE A 95 -1.02 -5.90 10.42
CA PHE A 95 -0.09 -4.80 10.63
C PHE A 95 0.66 -4.51 9.33
N LEU A 96 0.57 -3.25 8.89
CA LEU A 96 1.08 -2.78 7.61
C LEU A 96 2.24 -1.80 7.87
N PRO A 97 3.50 -2.17 7.57
CA PRO A 97 4.61 -1.21 7.65
C PRO A 97 4.53 -0.21 6.49
N THR A 98 4.32 1.06 6.79
CA THR A 98 4.19 2.13 5.78
C THR A 98 5.47 2.95 5.66
N SER A 99 5.84 3.34 4.43
CA SER A 99 7.01 4.17 4.15
C SER A 99 6.83 5.65 4.54
N SER A 100 7.94 6.38 4.43
CA SER A 100 7.96 7.83 4.39
C SER A 100 7.13 8.39 3.23
N ALA A 101 6.87 9.68 3.31
CA ALA A 101 6.13 10.39 2.28
C ALA A 101 7.07 10.77 1.14
N SER A 102 6.67 10.50 -0.10
CA SER A 102 7.42 10.86 -1.30
C SER A 102 7.70 12.38 -1.42
N PRO A 103 8.88 12.81 -1.90
CA PRO A 103 10.11 12.03 -2.10
C PRO A 103 10.81 11.69 -0.79
N ASP A 104 11.30 10.46 -0.68
CA ASP A 104 11.83 9.91 0.58
C ASP A 104 12.95 10.75 1.18
N PHE A 105 13.91 11.18 0.37
CA PHE A 105 15.14 11.83 0.83
C PHE A 105 15.12 13.37 0.73
N TYR A 106 14.11 13.96 0.10
CA TYR A 106 14.01 15.41 -0.09
C TYR A 106 12.77 16.00 0.58
N GLY A 107 12.98 16.61 1.74
CA GLY A 107 11.93 17.19 2.59
C GLY A 107 11.50 18.62 2.25
N ALA A 108 12.28 19.38 1.48
CA ALA A 108 11.98 20.81 1.27
C ALA A 108 10.72 21.05 0.42
N ALA A 109 10.37 20.09 -0.44
CA ALA A 109 9.09 20.09 -1.14
C ALA A 109 7.91 19.67 -0.24
N ARG A 110 8.13 19.52 1.08
CA ARG A 110 7.27 18.84 2.06
C ARG A 110 7.00 19.57 3.39
N PRO A 111 6.29 20.72 3.37
CA PRO A 111 5.88 21.38 4.61
C PRO A 111 4.87 20.52 5.41
N GLY A 112 5.09 20.34 6.71
CA GLY A 112 4.18 19.65 7.65
C GLY A 112 4.76 18.40 8.33
N ASP A 113 4.05 17.88 9.33
CA ASP A 113 4.47 16.70 10.10
C ASP A 113 4.28 15.41 9.27
N GLY A 114 5.37 14.65 9.12
CA GLY A 114 5.42 13.42 8.32
C GLY A 114 4.84 12.16 8.98
N ALA A 115 4.11 12.29 10.08
CA ALA A 115 3.61 11.17 10.87
C ALA A 115 2.54 10.35 10.14
N THR A 116 2.59 9.02 10.28
CA THR A 116 1.57 8.09 9.76
C THR A 116 0.81 7.47 10.94
N PRO A 117 -0.53 7.57 11.01
CA PRO A 117 -1.29 6.93 12.07
C PRO A 117 -1.35 5.41 11.87
N ILE A 118 -1.18 4.65 12.95
CA ILE A 118 -1.42 3.21 12.97
C ILE A 118 -2.93 3.00 12.93
N ARG A 119 -3.44 2.35 11.87
CA ARG A 119 -4.87 2.01 11.73
C ARG A 119 -5.04 0.50 11.82
N LEU A 120 -5.87 0.06 12.77
CA LEU A 120 -6.20 -1.35 12.98
C LEU A 120 -7.50 -1.67 12.24
N TRP A 121 -7.49 -2.77 11.49
CA TRP A 121 -8.67 -3.30 10.80
C TRP A 121 -9.18 -4.52 11.56
N ARG A 122 -10.51 -4.64 11.72
CA ARG A 122 -11.21 -5.80 12.28
C ARG A 122 -12.11 -6.41 11.22
#